data_AF-A0A7S0EEQ7-F1
#
_entry.id   AF-A0A7S0EEQ7-F1
#
_cell.length_a   1.000
_cell.length_b   1.000
_cell.length_c   1.000
_cell.angle_alpha   90.00
_cell.angle_beta   90.00
_cell.angle_gamma   90.00
#
_symmetry.space_group_name_H-M   'P 1'
#
loop_
_entity.id
_entity.type
_entity.pdbx_description
1 polymer ?
#
loop_
_entity_poly.entity_id
_entity_poly.type
_entity_poly.pdbx_seq_one_letter_code
_entity_poly.pdbx_strand_id
1 'polypeptide(L)'
;QQGQGQPPPQEAQQAQEPPVEEAPAAAEESVWAEGFTPEGYPYWYNYLTGESLWEMPPELQAQQQAQQAEQQAQQAQQAHEQAQQATAQAQAQQQQLEQQQAQQQ
;
A
#
# COMPACT_ATOMS: atom_id res chain seq x y z
N GLN A 1 15.49 29.86 18.31
CA GLN A 1 14.18 29.25 18.04
C GLN A 1 14.38 28.18 16.98
N GLN A 2 14.51 26.92 17.37
CA GLN A 2 14.25 25.75 16.51
C GLN A 2 13.64 24.70 17.45
N GLY A 3 12.34 24.44 17.27
CA GLY A 3 11.54 23.54 18.09
C GLY A 3 11.84 22.09 17.72
N GLN A 4 12.92 21.54 18.26
CA GLN A 4 13.16 20.11 18.24
C GLN A 4 12.27 19.48 19.31
N GLY A 5 11.31 18.67 18.90
CA GLY A 5 10.46 17.89 19.80
C GLY A 5 11.34 17.14 20.80
N GLN A 6 11.07 17.34 22.08
CA GLN A 6 11.82 16.70 23.16
C GLN A 6 11.65 15.17 23.05
N PRO A 7 12.72 14.37 23.20
CA PRO A 7 12.57 12.93 23.34
C PRO A 7 11.73 12.64 24.61
N PRO A 8 10.92 11.57 24.65
CA PRO A 8 10.26 11.20 25.89
C PRO A 8 11.31 10.95 26.98
N PRO A 9 11.01 11.32 28.24
CA PRO A 9 11.96 11.20 29.33
C PRO A 9 12.31 9.73 29.54
N GLN A 10 13.59 9.48 29.78
CA GLN A 10 14.12 8.19 30.17
C GLN A 10 13.44 7.72 31.47
N GLU A 11 12.42 6.88 31.38
CA GLU A 11 11.90 6.13 32.54
C GLU A 11 11.85 4.62 32.31
N ALA A 12 12.67 4.10 31.39
CA ALA A 12 12.98 2.68 31.32
C ALA A 12 14.48 2.46 31.07
N GLN A 13 15.27 2.61 32.13
CA GLN A 13 16.64 2.08 32.21
C GLN A 13 16.65 0.54 32.35
N GLN A 14 15.70 -0.17 31.76
CA GLN A 14 15.64 -1.63 31.65
C GLN A 14 14.79 -2.01 30.43
N ALA A 15 15.29 -1.75 29.24
CA ALA A 15 14.81 -2.41 28.04
C ALA A 15 16.04 -2.92 27.29
N GLN A 16 16.23 -4.22 27.38
CA GLN A 16 17.19 -4.97 26.58
C GLN A 16 17.00 -4.54 25.13
N GLU A 17 18.11 -4.23 24.48
CA GLU A 17 18.25 -4.16 23.03
C GLU A 17 17.39 -5.31 22.45
N PRO A 18 16.34 -5.07 21.65
CA PRO A 18 15.72 -6.20 20.97
C PRO A 18 16.83 -6.84 20.13
N PRO A 19 17.08 -8.16 20.24
CA PRO A 19 17.99 -8.79 19.32
C PRO A 19 17.38 -8.58 17.94
N VAL A 20 18.07 -7.83 17.09
CA VAL A 20 17.70 -7.57 15.69
C VAL A 20 17.84 -8.83 14.82
N GLU A 21 17.48 -9.99 15.37
CA GLU A 21 17.46 -11.27 14.69
C GLU A 21 16.10 -11.41 13.99
N GLU A 22 16.14 -11.30 12.66
CA GLU A 22 15.04 -11.51 11.70
C GLU A 22 14.00 -10.38 11.53
N ALA A 23 14.37 -9.36 10.76
CA ALA A 23 13.43 -8.74 9.83
C ALA A 23 14.00 -8.84 8.40
N PRO A 24 13.31 -9.47 7.44
CA PRO A 24 13.82 -9.66 6.10
C PRO A 24 13.88 -8.32 5.35
N ALA A 25 15.08 -8.01 4.87
CA ALA A 25 15.35 -6.94 3.92
C ALA A 25 14.61 -7.20 2.60
N ALA A 26 13.44 -6.60 2.41
CA ALA A 26 12.78 -6.60 1.11
C ALA A 26 11.79 -5.44 0.99
N ALA A 27 12.29 -4.23 0.70
CA ALA A 27 11.67 -3.31 -0.24
C ALA A 27 12.52 -2.03 -0.31
N GLU A 28 12.81 -1.58 -1.52
CA GLU A 28 13.53 -0.32 -1.80
C GLU A 28 12.71 0.94 -1.42
N GLU A 29 11.59 0.78 -0.70
CA GLU A 29 10.88 1.75 0.16
C GLU A 29 11.67 2.08 1.45
N SER A 30 12.98 1.92 1.33
CA SER A 30 13.88 1.30 2.30
C SER A 30 14.14 2.15 3.52
N VAL A 31 13.66 3.40 3.57
CA VAL A 31 14.20 4.43 4.46
C VAL A 31 13.79 4.28 5.93
N TRP A 32 12.59 3.74 6.15
CA TRP A 32 11.95 3.72 7.45
C TRP A 32 11.53 2.29 7.81
N ALA A 33 11.94 1.84 8.98
CA ALA A 33 11.46 0.59 9.58
C ALA A 33 10.29 0.90 10.51
N GLU A 34 9.15 0.26 10.29
CA GLU A 34 8.02 0.29 11.22
C GLU A 34 8.24 -0.74 12.33
N GLY A 35 8.04 -0.33 13.58
CA GLY A 35 8.03 -1.19 14.74
C GLY A 35 6.92 -0.83 15.71
N PHE A 36 6.71 -1.68 16.72
CA PHE A 36 5.73 -1.45 17.77
C PHE A 36 6.40 -1.50 19.14
N THR A 37 6.00 -0.62 20.05
CA THR A 37 6.44 -0.70 21.44
C THR A 37 5.77 -1.88 22.16
N PRO A 38 6.27 -2.31 23.33
CA PRO A 38 5.62 -3.31 24.18
C PRO A 38 4.16 -2.97 24.54
N GLU A 39 3.84 -1.69 24.59
CA GLU A 39 2.51 -1.12 24.83
C GLU A 39 1.64 -1.07 23.57
N GLY A 40 2.19 -1.43 22.40
CA GLY A 40 1.49 -1.50 21.13
C GLY A 40 1.48 -0.20 20.32
N TYR A 41 2.33 0.79 20.66
CA TYR A 41 2.39 2.03 19.90
C TYR A 41 3.31 1.88 18.67
N PRO A 42 2.86 2.30 17.47
CA PRO A 42 3.72 2.28 16.29
C PRO A 42 4.82 3.33 16.40
N TYR A 43 6.01 2.98 15.94
CA TYR A 43 7.14 3.90 15.75
C TYR A 43 7.82 3.64 14.40
N TRP A 44 8.42 4.68 13.83
CA TRP A 44 9.11 4.62 12.55
C TRP A 44 10.58 5.02 12.74
N TYR A 45 11.50 4.13 12.39
CA TYR A 45 12.93 4.34 12.53
C TYR A 45 13.61 4.55 11.17
N ASN A 46 14.27 5.69 11.00
CA ASN A 46 15.05 6.01 9.81
C ASN A 46 16.47 5.45 9.93
N TYR A 47 16.84 4.45 9.14
CA TYR A 47 18.21 3.89 9.15
C TYR A 47 19.20 4.75 8.34
N LEU A 48 18.75 5.77 7.59
CA LEU A 48 19.63 6.76 6.96
C LEU A 48 20.10 7.83 7.95
N THR A 49 19.18 8.37 8.75
CA THR A 49 19.49 9.48 9.69
C THR A 49 19.67 9.02 11.13
N GLY A 50 19.23 7.80 11.46
CA GLY A 50 19.15 7.32 12.85
C GLY A 50 18.01 7.96 13.65
N GLU A 51 17.08 8.64 12.99
CA GLU A 51 15.96 9.32 13.63
C GLU A 51 14.78 8.37 13.88
N SER A 52 14.11 8.53 15.02
CA SER A 52 12.88 7.82 15.35
C SER A 52 11.71 8.79 15.42
N LEU A 53 10.61 8.48 14.74
CA LEU A 53 9.37 9.23 14.79
C LEU A 53 8.27 8.39 15.42
N TRP A 54 7.40 9.06 16.17
CA TRP A 54 6.16 8.51 16.75
C TRP A 54 4.93 8.88 15.91
N GLU A 55 5.13 9.62 14.83
CA GLU A 55 4.11 9.99 13.84
C GLU A 55 4.54 9.46 12.48
N MET A 56 3.57 9.02 11.68
CA MET A 56 3.83 8.49 10.35
C MET A 56 4.51 9.57 9.49
N PRO A 57 5.74 9.34 9.00
CA PRO A 57 6.43 10.34 8.18
C PRO A 57 5.65 10.61 6.89
N PRO A 58 5.67 11.86 6.39
CA PRO A 58 4.97 12.22 5.16
C PRO A 58 5.42 11.40 3.95
N GLU A 59 6.66 10.90 3.97
CA GLU A 59 7.21 10.01 2.94
C GLU A 59 6.48 8.66 2.90
N LEU A 60 6.23 8.04 4.07
CA LEU A 60 5.45 6.80 4.16
C LEU A 60 3.97 7.04 3.84
N GLN A 61 3.42 8.21 4.22
CA GLN A 61 2.05 8.56 3.87
C GLN A 61 1.88 8.72 2.35
N ALA A 62 2.81 9.41 1.68
CA ALA A 62 2.78 9.60 0.23
C ALA A 62 2.92 8.26 -0.51
N GLN A 63 3.78 7.38 -0.01
CA GLN A 63 3.94 6.03 -0.53
C GLN A 63 2.65 5.20 -0.36
N GLN A 64 2.02 5.23 0.83
CA GLN A 64 0.76 4.52 1.04
C GLN A 64 -0.34 5.04 0.10
N GLN A 65 -0.40 6.36 -0.13
CA GLN A 65 -1.30 6.94 -1.12
C GLN A 65 -0.97 6.48 -2.56
N ALA A 66 0.30 6.42 -2.93
CA ALA A 66 0.72 5.93 -4.23
C ALA A 66 0.34 4.46 -4.43
N GLN A 67 0.61 3.60 -3.44
CA GLN A 67 0.21 2.20 -3.46
C GLN A 67 -1.31 2.04 -3.56
N GLN A 68 -2.08 2.86 -2.83
CA GLN A 68 -3.54 2.84 -2.90
C GLN A 68 -4.06 3.28 -4.27
N ALA A 69 -3.47 4.33 -4.86
CA ALA A 69 -3.81 4.79 -6.20
C ALA A 69 -3.49 3.73 -7.27
N GLU A 70 -2.36 3.04 -7.14
CA GLU A 70 -1.97 1.96 -8.05
C GLU A 70 -2.92 0.76 -7.95
N GLN A 71 -3.33 0.37 -6.74
CA GLN A 71 -4.36 -0.66 -6.55
C GLN A 71 -5.69 -0.26 -7.19
N GLN A 72 -6.13 0.99 -7.02
CA GLN A 72 -7.36 1.47 -7.66
C GLN A 72 -7.25 1.46 -9.18
N ALA A 73 -6.11 1.87 -9.73
CA ALA A 73 -5.86 1.82 -11.17
C ALA A 73 -5.90 0.39 -11.71
N GLN A 74 -5.29 -0.57 -11.01
CA GLN A 74 -5.35 -1.98 -11.37
C GLN A 74 -6.78 -2.52 -11.33
N GLN A 75 -7.55 -2.19 -10.30
CA GLN A 75 -8.95 -2.62 -10.18
C GLN A 75 -9.83 -2.02 -11.28
N ALA A 76 -9.60 -0.76 -11.66
CA ALA A 76 -10.29 -0.10 -12.76
C ALA A 76 -9.97 -0.75 -14.11
N GLN A 77 -8.71 -1.11 -14.36
CA GLN A 77 -8.30 -1.84 -15.58
C GLN A 77 -9.01 -3.20 -15.66
N GLN A 78 -9.02 -3.96 -14.57
CA GLN A 78 -9.66 -5.27 -14.52
C GLN A 78 -11.19 -5.18 -14.74
N ALA A 79 -11.84 -4.20 -14.14
CA ALA A 79 -13.27 -3.93 -14.38
C ALA A 79 -13.55 -3.54 -15.83
N HIS A 80 -12.66 -2.76 -16.45
CA HIS A 80 -12.76 -2.36 -17.84
C HIS A 80 -12.67 -3.56 -18.79
N GLU A 81 -11.74 -4.48 -18.57
CA GLU A 81 -11.60 -5.70 -19.36
C GLU A 81 -12.85 -6.61 -19.26
N GLN A 82 -13.42 -6.76 -18.05
CA GLN A 82 -14.67 -7.49 -17.88
C GLN A 82 -15.83 -6.84 -18.63
N ALA A 83 -15.95 -5.52 -18.58
CA ALA A 83 -16.99 -4.79 -19.30
C ALA A 83 -16.85 -4.93 -20.83
N GLN A 84 -15.62 -4.90 -21.35
CA GLN A 84 -15.35 -5.15 -22.77
C GLN A 84 -15.77 -6.57 -23.18
N GLN A 85 -15.42 -7.59 -22.39
CA GLN A 85 -15.83 -8.97 -22.70
C GLN A 85 -17.35 -9.15 -22.69
N ALA A 86 -18.03 -8.58 -21.69
CA ALA A 86 -19.50 -8.64 -21.62
C ALA A 86 -20.14 -7.96 -22.84
N THR A 87 -19.59 -6.81 -23.26
CA THR A 87 -20.07 -6.08 -24.43
C THR A 87 -19.82 -6.86 -25.72
N ALA A 88 -18.65 -7.48 -25.88
CA ALA A 88 -18.34 -8.32 -27.02
C ALA A 88 -19.27 -9.54 -27.11
N GLN A 89 -19.57 -10.20 -25.98
CA GLN A 89 -20.55 -11.30 -25.95
C GLN A 89 -21.96 -10.85 -26.33
N ALA A 90 -22.40 -9.67 -25.86
CA ALA A 90 -23.71 -9.14 -26.20
C ALA A 90 -23.83 -8.81 -27.68
N GLN A 91 -22.76 -8.26 -28.28
CA GLN A 91 -22.70 -8.00 -29.73
C GLN A 91 -22.69 -9.29 -30.54
N ALA A 92 -21.91 -10.29 -30.13
CA ALA A 92 -21.86 -11.59 -30.81
C ALA A 92 -23.23 -12.29 -30.80
N GLN A 93 -23.95 -12.26 -29.67
CA GLN A 93 -25.30 -12.80 -29.59
C GLN A 93 -26.29 -12.06 -30.50
N GLN A 94 -26.21 -10.73 -30.60
CA GLN A 94 -27.03 -9.96 -31.54
C GLN A 94 -26.76 -10.35 -33.00
N GLN A 95 -25.50 -10.44 -33.41
CA GLN A 95 -25.16 -10.87 -34.76
C GLN A 95 -25.66 -12.28 -35.06
N GLN A 96 -25.58 -13.19 -34.07
CA GLN A 96 -26.08 -14.55 -34.21
C GLN A 96 -27.61 -14.58 -34.36
N LEU A 97 -28.33 -13.71 -33.64
CA LEU A 97 -29.78 -13.56 -33.77
C LEU A 97 -30.16 -13.00 -35.15
N GLU A 98 -29.47 -11.97 -35.63
CA GLU A 98 -29.68 -11.40 -36.97
C GLU A 98 -29.45 -12.45 -38.06
N GLN A 99 -28.37 -13.24 -37.97
CA GLN A 99 -28.12 -14.33 -38.92
C GLN A 99 -29.19 -15.41 -38.87
N GLN A 100 -29.76 -15.70 -37.69
CA GLN A 100 -30.85 -16.65 -37.55
C GLN A 100 -32.14 -16.13 -38.21
N GLN A 101 -32.44 -14.83 -38.06
CA GLN A 101 -33.59 -14.20 -38.71
C GLN A 101 -33.42 -14.14 -40.22
N ALA A 102 -32.21 -13.81 -40.70
CA ALA A 102 -31.91 -13.74 -42.14
C ALA A 102 -32.07 -15.09 -42.85
N GLN A 103 -31.86 -16.21 -42.17
CA GLN A 103 -32.07 -17.55 -42.73
C GLN A 103 -33.53 -17.99 -42.76
N GLN A 104 -34.45 -17.29 -42.08
CA GLN A 104 -35.88 -17.61 -42.08
C GLN A 104 -36.70 -16.81 -43.09
N GLN A 105 -36.07 -15.95 -43.89
CA GLN A 105 -36.68 -15.27 -45.05
C GLN A 105 -36.20 -15.87 -46.36
#